data_AF-A0A920IPV2-F1
#
_entry.id   AF-A0A920IPV2-F1
#
_cell.length_a   1.000
_cell.length_b   1.000
_cell.length_c   1.000
_cell.angle_alpha   90.00
_cell.angle_beta   90.00
_cell.angle_gamma   90.00
#
_symmetry.space_group_name_H-M   'P 1'
#
loop_
_entity.id
_entity.type
_entity.pdbx_description
1 polymer ?
#
loop_
_entity_poly.entity_id
_entity_poly.type
_entity_poly.pdbx_seq_one_letter_code
_entity_poly.pdbx_strand_id
1 'polypeptide(L)'
;MNGFENELKNRILGVVPHLTIKSTKPISTNDSNLEVILKNNKKVISYAPFTELQAIISYENRSRGVIVSGIDPQKNLNYPLFLNF
;
A
#
# COMPACT_ATOMS: atom_id res chain seq x y z
N MET A 1 -0.68 -13.65 25.57
CA MET A 1 -0.94 -12.53 24.62
C MET A 1 -2.42 -12.27 24.62
N ASN A 2 -2.85 -11.10 25.08
CA ASN A 2 -4.26 -10.75 25.13
C ASN A 2 -4.70 -10.27 23.74
N GLY A 3 -5.97 -10.55 23.37
CA GLY A 3 -6.52 -10.19 22.05
C GLY A 3 -6.35 -8.71 21.69
N PHE A 4 -6.33 -7.82 22.69
CA PHE A 4 -6.12 -6.39 22.51
C PHE A 4 -4.77 -6.01 21.89
N GLU A 5 -3.68 -6.64 22.32
CA GLU A 5 -2.34 -6.33 21.80
C GLU A 5 -2.18 -6.81 20.35
N ASN A 6 -2.77 -7.98 20.03
CA ASN A 6 -2.84 -8.48 18.66
C ASN A 6 -3.73 -7.61 17.77
N GLU A 7 -4.86 -7.13 18.28
CA GLU A 7 -5.78 -6.28 17.53
C GLU A 7 -5.19 -4.88 17.29
N LEU A 8 -4.52 -4.30 18.28
CA LEU A 8 -3.81 -3.03 18.15
C LEU A 8 -2.65 -3.14 17.16
N LYS A 9 -1.85 -4.22 17.25
CA LYS A 9 -0.76 -4.51 16.31
C LYS A 9 -1.30 -4.71 14.89
N ASN A 10 -2.39 -5.45 14.71
CA ASN A 10 -2.97 -5.69 13.40
C ASN A 10 -3.61 -4.44 12.80
N ARG A 11 -4.26 -3.58 13.60
CA ARG A 11 -4.86 -2.32 13.11
C ARG A 11 -3.83 -1.21 12.85
N ILE A 12 -2.80 -1.08 13.68
CA ILE A 12 -1.84 0.03 13.61
C ILE A 12 -0.59 -0.33 12.80
N LEU A 13 -0.07 -1.56 12.94
CA LEU A 13 1.16 -2.03 12.27
C LEU A 13 0.91 -2.94 11.07
N GLY A 14 -0.31 -3.50 10.93
CA GLY A 14 -0.69 -4.32 9.77
C GLY A 14 -1.14 -3.52 8.55
N VAL A 15 -1.34 -2.20 8.69
CA VAL A 15 -2.09 -1.38 7.73
C VAL A 15 -1.26 -0.21 7.18
N VAL A 16 -0.11 0.11 7.80
CA VAL A 16 0.76 1.21 7.34
C VAL A 16 2.02 0.63 6.69
N PRO A 17 2.36 1.00 5.45
CA PRO A 17 3.59 0.52 4.84
C PRO A 17 4.80 1.00 5.66
N HIS A 18 5.61 0.05 6.14
CA HIS A 18 6.83 0.38 6.88
C HIS A 18 7.84 1.19 6.05
N LEU A 19 7.86 0.96 4.74
CA LEU A 19 8.69 1.66 3.76
C LEU A 19 7.91 1.84 2.45
N THR A 20 8.06 2.99 1.82
CA THR A 20 7.52 3.26 0.48
C THR A 20 8.63 3.68 -0.47
N ILE A 21 8.72 3.03 -1.63
CA ILE A 21 9.62 3.43 -2.71
C ILE A 21 8.78 4.18 -3.74
N LYS A 22 9.04 5.48 -3.91
CA LYS A 22 8.33 6.35 -4.87
C LYS A 22 9.31 6.86 -5.91
N SER A 23 8.82 7.13 -7.12
CA SER A 23 9.57 7.71 -8.23
C SER A 23 8.73 8.79 -8.91
N THR A 24 9.40 9.79 -9.48
CA THR A 24 8.74 10.82 -10.30
C THR A 24 8.36 10.30 -11.70
N LYS A 25 8.95 9.18 -12.12
CA LYS A 25 8.58 8.46 -13.35
C LYS A 25 7.85 7.16 -13.00
N PRO A 26 6.95 6.66 -13.85
CA PRO A 26 6.29 5.37 -13.63
C PRO A 26 7.30 4.26 -13.40
N ILE A 27 7.15 3.54 -12.29
CA ILE A 27 7.90 2.30 -12.05
C ILE A 27 7.13 1.20 -12.78
N SER A 28 7.80 0.50 -13.69
CA SER A 28 7.18 -0.63 -14.37
C SER A 28 6.82 -1.70 -13.35
N THR A 29 5.61 -2.26 -13.44
CA THR A 29 5.19 -3.39 -12.59
C THR A 29 6.05 -4.64 -12.81
N ASN A 30 6.82 -4.65 -13.91
CA ASN A 30 7.73 -5.72 -14.29
C ASN A 30 9.18 -5.23 -14.30
N ASP A 31 9.51 -4.19 -13.51
CA ASP A 31 10.91 -3.80 -13.30
C ASP A 31 11.65 -4.94 -12.59
N SER A 32 12.26 -5.79 -13.41
CA SER A 32 12.93 -7.01 -12.99
C SER A 32 14.06 -6.73 -12.01
N ASN A 33 14.71 -5.57 -12.09
CA ASN A 33 15.80 -5.22 -11.19
C ASN A 33 15.27 -4.93 -9.79
N LEU A 34 14.22 -4.10 -9.68
CA LEU A 34 13.63 -3.76 -8.39
C LEU A 34 13.00 -5.00 -7.74
N GLU A 35 12.35 -5.84 -8.54
CA GLU A 35 11.77 -7.08 -8.05
C GLU A 35 12.83 -8.07 -7.53
N VAL A 36 13.96 -8.22 -8.25
CA VAL A 36 15.09 -9.06 -7.81
C VAL A 36 15.70 -8.55 -6.51
N ILE A 37 15.88 -7.24 -6.35
CA ILE A 37 16.41 -6.64 -5.12
C ILE A 37 15.48 -6.93 -3.94
N LEU A 38 14.17 -6.74 -4.11
CA LEU A 38 13.18 -6.97 -3.06
C LEU A 38 13.10 -8.45 -2.68
N LYS A 39 13.07 -9.37 -3.67
CA LYS A 39 13.01 -10.82 -3.44
C LYS A 39 14.28 -11.37 -2.77
N ASN A 40 15.46 -10.84 -3.09
CA ASN A 40 16.72 -11.34 -2.53
C ASN A 40 17.03 -10.81 -1.12
N ASN A 41 16.32 -9.79 -0.65
CA ASN A 41 16.51 -9.24 0.68
C ASN A 41 15.69 -10.00 1.72
N LYS A 42 16.35 -10.83 2.53
CA LYS A 42 15.70 -11.63 3.61
C LYS A 42 14.93 -10.81 4.65
N LYS A 43 15.16 -9.49 4.75
CA LYS A 43 14.41 -8.61 5.66
C LYS A 43 13.08 -8.14 5.07
N VAL A 44 12.86 -8.33 3.77
CA VAL A 44 11.62 -7.99 3.08
C VAL A 44 10.68 -9.20 3.17
N ILE A 45 9.70 -9.11 4.04
CA ILE A 45 8.70 -10.18 4.24
C ILE A 45 7.64 -10.13 3.14
N SER A 46 7.32 -8.94 2.64
CA SER A 46 6.34 -8.71 1.59
C SER A 46 6.52 -7.34 0.95
N TYR A 47 6.04 -7.19 -0.28
CA TYR A 47 5.91 -5.93 -1.00
C TYR A 47 4.72 -5.99 -1.95
N ALA A 48 4.10 -4.84 -2.21
CA ALA A 48 3.04 -4.73 -3.21
C ALA A 48 3.17 -3.40 -3.98
N PRO A 49 2.95 -3.40 -5.30
CA PRO A 49 2.92 -2.18 -6.08
C PRO A 49 1.65 -1.38 -5.77
N PHE A 50 1.78 -0.05 -5.79
CA PHE A 50 0.64 0.87 -5.71
C PHE A 50 0.92 2.11 -6.56
N THR A 51 -0.14 2.83 -6.92
CA THR A 51 -0.08 4.16 -7.55
C THR A 51 -0.89 5.12 -6.71
N GLU A 52 -0.38 6.31 -6.45
CA GLU A 52 -1.04 7.33 -5.64
C GLU A 52 -1.37 8.52 -6.53
N LEU A 53 -2.60 9.00 -6.44
CA LEU A 53 -3.06 10.19 -7.15
C LEU A 53 -3.84 11.10 -6.21
N GLN A 54 -3.66 12.40 -6.37
CA GLN A 54 -4.49 13.40 -5.70
C GLN A 54 -5.64 13.76 -6.64
N ALA A 55 -6.86 13.72 -6.13
CA ALA A 55 -8.05 14.02 -6.90
C ALA A 55 -9.03 14.87 -6.09
N ILE A 56 -10.00 15.46 -6.79
CA ILE A 56 -11.18 16.04 -6.16
C ILE A 56 -12.34 15.12 -6.54
N ILE A 57 -13.04 14.61 -5.54
CA ILE A 57 -14.31 13.88 -5.75
C ILE A 57 -15.45 14.85 -5.46
N SER A 58 -16.44 14.86 -6.34
CA SER A 58 -17.65 15.68 -6.21
C SER A 58 -18.88 14.81 -6.19
N TYR A 59 -19.83 15.11 -5.30
CA TYR A 59 -21.14 14.50 -5.25
C TYR A 59 -22.16 15.56 -4.84
N GLU A 60 -23.21 15.73 -5.65
CA GLU A 60 -24.17 16.84 -5.55
C GLU A 60 -23.45 18.19 -5.48
N ASN A 61 -23.76 19.03 -4.49
CA ASN A 61 -23.18 20.36 -4.31
C ASN A 61 -21.96 20.35 -3.38
N ARG A 62 -21.27 19.20 -3.23
CA ARG A 62 -20.10 19.06 -2.36
C ARG A 62 -18.91 18.51 -3.14
N SER A 63 -17.74 19.10 -2.89
CA SER A 63 -16.45 18.63 -3.40
C SER A 63 -15.45 18.44 -2.26
N ARG A 64 -14.60 17.43 -2.36
CA ARG A 64 -13.55 17.14 -1.40
C ARG A 64 -12.27 16.68 -2.09
N GLY A 65 -11.13 17.23 -1.68
CA GLY A 65 -9.83 16.69 -2.05
C GLY A 65 -9.60 15.33 -1.39
N VAL A 66 -9.17 14.35 -2.18
CA VAL A 66 -8.89 12.98 -1.76
C VAL A 66 -7.53 12.53 -2.29
N ILE A 67 -6.96 11.55 -1.62
CA ILE A 67 -5.83 10.77 -2.13
C ILE A 67 -6.41 9.40 -2.51
N VAL A 68 -6.21 8.99 -3.76
CA VAL A 68 -6.64 7.68 -4.26
C VAL A 68 -5.40 6.81 -4.45
N SER A 69 -5.44 5.61 -3.87
CA SER A 69 -4.40 4.61 -4.02
C SER A 69 -4.89 3.49 -4.92
N GLY A 70 -4.37 3.41 -6.14
CA GLY A 70 -4.56 2.29 -7.04
C GLY A 70 -3.68 1.11 -6.61
N ILE A 71 -4.28 -0.06 -6.42
CA ILE A 71 -3.61 -1.28 -5.97
C ILE A 71 -3.93 -2.44 -6.92
N ASP A 72 -3.04 -3.44 -6.96
CA ASP A 72 -3.34 -4.74 -7.56
C ASP A 72 -3.99 -5.64 -6.49
N PRO A 73 -5.29 -5.99 -6.59
CA PRO A 73 -5.97 -6.80 -5.59
C PRO A 73 -5.32 -8.18 -5.43
N GLN A 74 -4.85 -8.79 -6.51
CA GLN A 74 -4.25 -10.13 -6.46
C GLN A 74 -2.93 -10.14 -5.69
N LYS A 75 -2.15 -9.06 -5.79
CA LYS A 75 -0.88 -8.92 -5.05
C LYS A 75 -1.06 -8.38 -3.63
N ASN A 76 -2.13 -7.64 -3.35
CA ASN A 76 -2.40 -7.04 -2.03
C ASN A 76 -3.26 -7.91 -1.10
N LEU A 77 -3.94 -8.95 -1.59
CA LEU A 77 -4.81 -9.83 -0.76
C LEU A 77 -4.08 -10.48 0.42
N ASN A 78 -2.77 -10.72 0.30
CA ASN A 78 -1.99 -11.31 1.37
C ASN A 78 -1.59 -10.30 2.45
N TYR A 79 -1.60 -8.99 2.15
CA TYR A 79 -1.16 -7.92 3.04
C TYR A 79 -1.96 -6.64 2.74
N PRO A 80 -3.14 -6.46 3.34
CA PRO A 80 -4.04 -5.35 3.05
C PRO A 80 -3.46 -4.01 3.52
N LEU A 81 -2.58 -3.42 2.71
CA LEU A 81 -1.89 -2.15 2.99
C LEU A 81 -2.83 -0.93 2.92
N PHE A 82 -4.06 -1.08 2.39
CA PHE A 82 -4.94 0.06 2.06
C PHE A 82 -6.44 -0.18 2.35
N LEU A 83 -6.81 -1.28 3.03
CA LEU A 83 -8.20 -1.78 3.05
C LEU A 83 -9.05 -1.38 4.28
N ASN A 84 -8.67 -0.37 5.05
CA ASN A 84 -9.52 0.11 6.16
C ASN A 84 -9.70 1.63 6.10
N PHE A 85 -10.80 2.06 5.48
CA PHE A 85 -11.50 3.32 5.74
C PHE A 85 -12.95 3.02 6.07
#